data_AF-X8CTR6-F1
#
_entry.id   AF-X8CTR6-F1
#
_cell.length_a   1.000
_cell.length_b   1.000
_cell.length_c   1.000
_cell.angle_alpha   90.00
_cell.angle_beta   90.00
_cell.angle_gamma   90.00
#
_symmetry.space_group_name_H-M   'P 1'
#
loop_
_entity.id
_entity.type
_entity.pdbx_description
1 polymer ?
#
loop_
_entity_poly.entity_id
_entity_poly.type
_entity_poly.pdbx_seq_one_letter_code
_entity_poly.pdbx_strand_id
1 'polypeptide(L)' 'MIELDIRSTDQLARDIAGYGADALVLEPQSLRDDVLARLRAHAGVSA' A
#
# COMPACT_ATOMS: atom_id res chain seq x y z
N MET A 1 -0.82 -18.54 -6.74
CA MET A 1 -0.21 -17.29 -7.19
C MET A 1 -1.25 -16.60 -8.05
N ILE A 2 -1.67 -15.39 -7.68
CA ILE A 2 -2.62 -14.60 -8.47
C ILE A 2 -1.81 -13.45 -9.04
N GLU A 3 -1.83 -13.30 -10.36
CA GLU A 3 -1.23 -12.15 -11.04
C GLU A 3 -2.29 -11.08 -11.18
N LEU A 4 -1.99 -9.89 -10.66
CA LEU A 4 -2.87 -8.74 -10.76
C LEU A 4 -2.26 -7.77 -11.76
N ASP A 5 -3.00 -7.44 -12.81
CA ASP A 5 -2.57 -6.47 -13.81
C ASP A 5 -2.76 -5.06 -13.25
N ILE A 6 -1.66 -4.46 -12.81
CA ILE A 6 -1.67 -3.18 -12.09
C ILE A 6 -1.57 -2.06 -13.13
N ARG A 7 -2.66 -1.32 -13.32
CA ARG A 7 -2.67 -0.13 -14.20
C ARG A 7 -1.78 1.00 -13.66
N SER A 8 -1.64 1.14 -12.33
CA SER A 8 -0.77 2.11 -11.64
C SER A 8 -0.46 1.67 -10.20
N THR A 9 0.78 1.88 -9.76
CA THR A 9 1.24 1.63 -8.38
C THR A 9 0.46 2.43 -7.33
N ASP A 10 0.02 3.64 -7.66
CA ASP A 10 -0.80 4.47 -6.77
C ASP A 10 -2.17 3.85 -6.45
N GLN A 11 -2.80 3.24 -7.46
CA GLN A 11 -4.08 2.56 -7.27
C GLN A 11 -3.89 1.31 -6.41
N LEU A 12 -2.83 0.55 -6.65
CA LEU A 12 -2.50 -0.60 -5.83
C LEU A 12 -2.21 -0.21 -4.38
N ALA A 13 -1.47 0.88 -4.14
CA ALA A 13 -1.21 1.36 -2.79
C ALA A 13 -2.50 1.74 -2.05
N ARG A 14 -3.50 2.28 -2.77
CA ARG A 14 -4.83 2.57 -2.22
C ARG A 14 -5.59 1.31 -1.83
N ASP A 15 -5.60 0.32 -2.71
CA ASP A 15 -6.31 -0.94 -2.49
C ASP A 15 -5.70 -1.68 -1.30
N ILE A 16 -4.36 -1.74 -1.23
CA ILE A 16 -3.61 -2.33 -0.11
C ILE A 16 -3.90 -1.61 1.21
N ALA A 17 -3.86 -0.27 1.21
CA ALA A 17 -4.20 0.50 2.41
C ALA A 17 -5.66 0.27 2.87
N GLY A 18 -6.57 -0.07 1.95
CA GLY A 18 -7.96 -0.43 2.24
C GLY A 18 -8.13 -1.78 2.95
N TYR A 19 -7.22 -2.72 2.75
CA TYR A 19 -7.18 -4.00 3.48
C TYR A 19 -6.62 -3.86 4.90
N GLY A 20 -6.06 -2.70 5.27
CA GLY A 20 -5.57 -2.44 6.62
C GLY A 20 -4.45 -3.42 7.02
N ALA A 21 -4.65 -4.14 8.13
CA ALA A 21 -3.64 -5.06 8.67
C ALA A 21 -3.56 -6.41 7.95
N ASP A 22 -4.53 -6.71 7.07
CA ASP A 22 -4.64 -8.02 6.40
C ASP A 22 -3.78 -8.12 5.12
N ALA A 23 -3.10 -7.04 4.71
CA ALA A 23 -2.25 -7.01 3.52
C ALA A 23 -0.86 -6.42 3.80
N LEU A 24 0.18 -7.12 3.33
CA LEU A 24 1.59 -6.72 3.49
C LEU A 24 2.29 -6.66 2.13
N VAL A 25 2.92 -5.52 1.80
CA VAL A 25 3.80 -5.40 0.62
C VAL A 25 5.18 -5.98 0.94
N LEU A 26 5.57 -7.03 0.24
CA LEU A 26 6.91 -7.63 0.34
C LEU A 26 7.88 -7.05 -0.70
N GLU A 27 7.45 -6.88 -1.94
CA GLU A 27 8.24 -6.26 -3.00
C GLU A 27 7.28 -5.66 -4.03
N PRO A 28 7.71 -4.66 -4.82
CA PRO A 28 8.97 -3.92 -4.71
C PRO A 28 8.97 -2.92 -3.55
N GLN A 29 10.17 -2.49 -3.10
CA GLN A 29 10.32 -1.56 -1.96
C GLN A 29 9.59 -0.22 -2.18
N SER A 30 9.60 0.32 -3.40
CA SER A 30 8.93 1.58 -3.73
C SER A 30 7.43 1.55 -3.41
N LEU A 31 6.74 0.46 -3.77
CA LEU A 31 5.31 0.30 -3.49
C LEU A 31 5.04 0.22 -1.98
N ARG A 32 5.94 -0.40 -1.22
CA ARG A 32 5.82 -0.46 0.23
C ARG A 32 5.90 0.94 0.84
N ASP A 33 6.82 1.77 0.38
CA ASP A 33 7.00 3.13 0.88
C ASP A 33 5.73 3.97 0.63
N ASP A 34 5.10 3.84 -0.55
CA ASP A 34 3.84 4.50 -0.88
C ASP A 34 2.68 4.05 0.04
N VAL A 35 2.55 2.75 0.28
CA VAL A 35 1.54 2.20 1.21
C VAL A 35 1.77 2.69 2.63
N LEU A 36 3.01 2.69 3.12
CA LEU A 36 3.35 3.15 4.46
C LEU A 36 3.07 4.65 4.64
N ALA A 37 3.41 5.48 3.65
CA ALA A 37 3.11 6.90 3.66
C ALA A 37 1.60 7.14 3.80
N ARG A 38 0.80 6.36 3.05
CA ARG A 38 -0.65 6.46 3.06
C ARG A 38 -1.28 5.96 4.37
N LEU A 39 -0.82 4.83 4.89
CA LEU A 39 -1.29 4.30 6.18
C LEU A 39 -0.99 5.27 7.33
N ARG A 40 0.20 5.89 7.34
CA ARG A 40 0.56 6.93 8.33
C ARG A 40 -0.34 8.16 8.23
N ALA A 41 -0.63 8.62 7.02
CA ALA A 41 -1.55 9.73 6.78
C ALA A 41 -2.98 9.41 7.28
N HIS A 42 -3.46 8.18 7.04
CA HIS A 42 -4.77 7.72 7.54
C HIS A 42 -4.81 7.55 9.06
N ALA A 43 -3.71 7.13 9.68
CA ALA A 43 -3.63 6.95 11.13
C ALA A 43 -3.54 8.27 11.92
N GLY A 44 -3.42 9.42 11.25
CA GLY A 44 -3.20 10.71 11.91
C GLY A 44 -1.89 10.78 12.70
N VAL A 45 -0.95 9.86 12.42
CA VAL A 45 0.38 9.84 13.02
C VAL A 45 1.21 10.92 12.32
N SER A 46 1.01 12.16 12.75
CA SER A 46 2.05 13.19 12.63
C SER A 46 3.14 12.84 13.63
N ALA A 47 4.37 12.74 13.15
CA ALA A 47 5.55 12.57 14.01
C ALA A 47 5.64 13.67 15.08
#